data_AF-A0A915PXW1-F1
#
_entry.id   AF-A0A915PXW1-F1
#
_cell.length_a   1.000
_cell.length_b   1.000
_cell.length_c   1.000
_cell.angle_alpha   90.00
_cell.angle_beta   90.00
_cell.angle_gamma   90.00
#
_symmetry.space_group_name_H-M   'P 1'
#
loop_
_entity.id
_entity.type
_entity.pdbx_description
1 polymer ?
#
loop_
_entity_poly.entity_id
_entity_poly.type
_entity_poly.pdbx_seq_one_letter_code
_entity_poly.pdbx_strand_id
1 'polypeptide(L)'
;MSHYYTYTIEPLQGRQFTQRNFISLPEKASKYSNRAVTLNERFSIIERGYVLVPDLKDKKYDFQRNVNVVPRKTTTQQSQKPEKTSNGATSEVKK
;
A
#
# COMPACT_ATOMS: atom_id res chain seq x y z
N MET A 1 6.07 22.29 16.67
CA MET A 1 6.51 22.86 15.38
C MET A 1 6.25 21.85 14.27
N SER A 2 5.70 22.25 13.11
CA SER A 2 5.65 21.38 11.93
C SER A 2 7.05 21.24 11.35
N HIS A 3 7.57 20.03 11.27
CA HIS A 3 8.85 19.76 10.62
C HIS A 3 8.64 19.71 9.11
N TYR A 4 9.17 20.71 8.42
CA TYR A 4 9.23 20.72 6.97
C TYR A 4 10.48 19.97 6.54
N TYR A 5 10.32 19.01 5.62
CA TYR A 5 11.41 18.19 5.11
C TYR A 5 11.74 18.63 3.69
N THR A 6 13.02 18.50 3.33
CA THR A 6 13.43 18.35 1.94
C THR A 6 13.20 16.90 1.55
N TYR A 7 12.80 16.64 0.31
CA TYR A 7 12.54 15.30 -0.17
C TYR A 7 13.34 15.00 -1.44
N THR A 8 13.70 13.73 -1.60
CA THR A 8 14.12 13.11 -2.86
C THR A 8 13.02 12.16 -3.34
N ILE A 9 12.98 11.91 -4.65
CA ILE A 9 12.08 10.92 -5.25
C ILE A 9 12.95 9.80 -5.82
N GLU A 10 12.76 8.59 -5.29
CA GLU A 10 13.57 7.42 -5.63
C GLU A 10 12.74 6.37 -6.37
N PRO A 11 13.32 5.63 -7.33
CA PRO A 11 12.61 4.57 -8.03
C PRO A 11 12.31 3.38 -7.11
N LEU A 12 11.08 2.88 -7.15
CA LEU A 12 10.72 1.62 -6.51
C LEU A 12 11.20 0.43 -7.34
N GLN A 13 11.92 -0.50 -6.72
CA GLN A 13 12.35 -1.73 -7.37
C GLN A 13 11.14 -2.55 -7.86
N GLY A 14 11.26 -3.14 -9.04
CA GLY A 14 10.19 -3.97 -9.65
C GLY A 14 9.07 -3.19 -10.34
N ARG A 15 9.16 -1.85 -10.42
CA ARG A 15 8.19 -1.01 -11.14
C ARG A 15 8.75 -0.31 -12.37
N GLN A 16 9.78 -0.89 -13.00
CA GLN A 16 10.48 -0.29 -14.16
C GLN A 16 9.54 -0.03 -15.33
N PHE A 17 8.55 -0.90 -15.56
CA PHE A 17 7.57 -0.72 -16.63
C PHE A 17 6.77 0.58 -16.46
N THR A 18 6.30 0.86 -15.24
CA THR A 18 5.56 2.10 -14.94
C THR A 18 6.45 3.33 -14.99
N GLN A 19 7.69 3.22 -14.48
CA GLN A 19 8.66 4.32 -14.42
C GLN A 19 8.99 4.91 -15.80
N ARG A 20 8.97 4.09 -16.86
CA ARG A 20 9.19 4.52 -18.25
C ARG A 20 8.24 5.63 -18.71
N ASN A 21 7.02 5.67 -18.17
CA ASN A 21 6.04 6.72 -18.48
C ASN A 21 6.25 8.00 -17.68
N PHE A 22 7.11 7.96 -16.65
CA PHE A 22 7.29 9.03 -15.66
C PHE A 22 8.78 9.30 -15.37
N ILE A 23 9.62 9.29 -16.40
CA ILE A 23 11.09 9.42 -16.28
C ILE A 23 11.51 10.74 -15.62
N SER A 24 10.77 11.83 -15.86
CA SER A 24 11.06 13.16 -15.27
C SER A 24 10.48 13.37 -13.87
N LEU A 25 9.85 12.35 -13.26
CA LEU A 25 9.29 12.50 -11.92
C LEU A 25 10.35 12.77 -10.84
N PRO A 26 11.53 12.10 -10.84
CA PRO A 26 12.59 12.35 -9.87
C PRO A 26 13.05 13.83 -9.78
N GLU A 27 13.09 14.52 -10.92
CA GLU A 27 13.49 15.94 -11.01
C GLU A 27 12.50 16.88 -10.31
N LYS A 28 11.27 16.42 -10.04
CA LYS A 28 10.19 17.22 -9.43
C LYS A 28 10.15 17.13 -7.90
N ALA A 29 11.15 16.51 -7.27
CA ALA A 29 11.20 16.32 -5.82
C ALA A 29 11.15 17.65 -5.03
N SER A 30 11.72 18.72 -5.57
CA SER A 30 11.69 20.07 -4.98
C SER A 30 10.26 20.59 -4.72
N LYS A 31 9.27 20.17 -5.52
CA LYS A 31 7.85 20.56 -5.36
C LYS A 31 7.20 20.05 -4.07
N TYR A 32 7.79 19.03 -3.44
CA TYR A 32 7.28 18.43 -2.21
C TYR A 32 8.07 18.88 -0.98
N SER A 33 9.18 19.59 -1.19
CA SER A 33 10.05 20.08 -0.13
C SER A 33 9.46 21.31 0.55
N ASN A 34 9.84 21.51 1.81
CA ASN A 34 9.48 22.69 2.61
C ASN A 34 7.97 22.91 2.83
N ARG A 35 7.15 21.86 2.70
CA ARG A 35 5.71 21.91 2.95
C ARG A 35 5.17 20.60 3.49
N ALA A 36 3.92 20.64 3.96
CA ALA A 36 3.17 19.44 4.29
C ALA A 36 2.84 18.67 3.00
N VAL A 37 3.19 17.39 2.97
CA VAL A 37 2.85 16.46 1.88
C VAL A 37 1.68 15.61 2.31
N THR A 38 0.60 15.68 1.54
CA THR A 38 -0.63 14.92 1.79
C THR A 38 -0.45 13.44 1.50
N LEU A 39 -1.36 12.63 2.03
CA LEU A 39 -1.36 11.18 1.80
C LEU A 39 -1.56 10.85 0.30
N ASN A 40 -2.45 11.57 -0.38
CA ASN A 40 -2.72 11.37 -1.81
C ASN A 40 -1.50 11.68 -2.68
N GLU A 41 -0.71 12.69 -2.33
CA GLU A 41 0.53 13.00 -3.04
C GLU A 41 1.55 11.87 -2.89
N ARG A 42 1.66 11.28 -1.69
CA ARG A 42 2.53 10.11 -1.45
C ARG A 42 2.08 8.91 -2.28
N PHE A 43 0.79 8.58 -2.26
CA PHE A 43 0.24 7.49 -3.06
C PHE A 43 0.41 7.72 -4.56
N SER A 44 0.18 8.95 -5.03
CA SER A 44 0.36 9.32 -6.43
C SER A 44 1.80 9.05 -6.93
N ILE A 45 2.81 9.29 -6.09
CA ILE A 45 4.20 8.98 -6.45
C ILE A 45 4.44 7.45 -6.48
N ILE A 46 3.88 6.71 -5.52
CA ILE A 46 3.98 5.24 -5.43
C ILE A 46 3.34 4.55 -6.63
N GLU A 47 2.15 4.99 -7.04
CA GLU A 47 1.46 4.47 -8.21
C GLU A 47 2.29 4.61 -9.49
N ARG A 48 3.11 5.68 -9.58
CA ARG A 48 4.00 5.94 -10.72
C ARG A 48 5.33 5.17 -10.64
N GLY A 49 5.51 4.36 -9.60
CA GLY A 49 6.70 3.53 -9.43
C GLY A 49 7.84 4.20 -8.68
N TYR A 50 7.57 5.22 -7.88
CA TYR A 50 8.59 5.94 -7.10
C TYR A 50 8.20 6.06 -5.63
N VAL A 51 9.11 6.51 -4.78
CA VAL A 51 8.86 6.80 -3.38
C VAL A 51 9.42 8.16 -3.02
N LEU A 52 8.73 8.89 -2.15
CA LEU A 52 9.18 10.17 -1.62
C LEU A 52 9.95 9.95 -0.31
N VAL A 53 11.25 10.22 -0.32
CA VAL A 53 12.16 9.97 0.81
C VAL A 53 12.57 11.31 1.43
N PRO A 54 12.33 11.54 2.72
CA PRO A 54 12.78 12.77 3.38
C PRO A 54 14.31 12.75 3.55
N ASP A 55 14.95 13.87 3.26
CA ASP A 55 16.38 14.07 3.49
C ASP A 55 16.61 14.35 4.98
N LEU A 56 16.98 13.30 5.73
CA LEU A 56 17.15 13.35 7.18
C LEU A 56 18.62 13.63 7.54
N LYS A 57 19.20 14.71 7.01
CA LYS A 57 20.64 14.96 7.13
C LYS A 57 21.16 15.09 8.57
N ASP A 58 20.37 15.59 9.52
CA ASP A 58 20.93 15.97 10.83
C ASP A 58 20.07 15.65 12.06
N LYS A 59 19.03 14.80 11.92
CA LYS A 59 18.11 14.57 13.05
C LYS A 59 17.81 13.10 13.26
N LYS A 60 18.30 12.57 14.39
CA LYS A 60 17.72 11.39 15.05
C LYS A 60 16.31 11.76 15.47
N TYR A 61 15.36 11.65 14.54
CA TYR A 61 13.96 11.72 14.91
C TYR A 61 13.61 10.42 15.60
N ASP A 62 13.32 10.51 16.89
CA ASP A 62 12.49 9.52 17.56
C ASP A 62 11.12 9.60 16.91
N PHE A 63 10.94 8.84 15.83
CA PHE A 63 9.62 8.59 15.28
C PHE A 63 8.81 7.98 16.41
N GLN A 64 7.95 8.77 17.05
CA GLN A 64 6.93 8.24 17.93
C GLN A 64 6.06 7.32 17.07
N ARG A 65 6.41 6.03 17.06
CA ARG A 65 5.63 5.00 16.40
C ARG A 65 4.37 4.85 17.22
N ASN A 66 3.36 5.65 16.91
CA ASN A 66 2.00 5.45 17.42
C ASN A 66 1.35 4.27 16.66
N VAL A 67 2.07 3.15 16.54
CA VAL A 67 1.66 1.96 15.81
C VAL A 67 1.40 0.88 16.85
N ASN A 68 0.12 0.60 17.08
CA ASN A 68 -0.27 -0.56 17.86
C ASN A 68 -0.36 -1.78 16.94
N VAL A 69 0.47 -2.79 17.20
CA VAL A 69 0.39 -4.07 16.51
C VAL A 69 -0.89 -4.77 16.97
N VAL A 70 -1.83 -5.00 16.05
CA VAL A 70 -3.05 -5.74 16.36
C VAL A 70 -2.80 -7.23 16.10
N PRO A 71 -2.98 -8.11 17.10
CA PRO A 71 -2.86 -9.55 16.90
C PRO A 71 -3.90 -10.04 15.89
N ARG A 72 -3.47 -10.79 14.88
CA ARG A 72 -4.40 -11.52 14.02
C ARG A 72 -5.03 -12.64 14.85
N LYS A 73 -6.34 -12.59 15.06
CA LYS A 73 -7.08 -13.76 15.55
C LYS A 73 -6.93 -14.85 14.50
N THR A 74 -6.31 -15.97 14.87
CA THR A 74 -6.34 -17.18 14.07
C THR A 74 -7.78 -17.66 14.08
N THR A 75 -8.54 -17.32 13.04
CA THR A 75 -9.78 -18.04 12.75
C THR A 75 -9.38 -19.45 12.38
N THR A 76 -9.46 -20.36 13.34
CA THR A 76 -9.48 -21.80 13.07
C THR A 76 -10.67 -22.02 12.14
N GLN A 77 -10.38 -22.18 10.85
CA GLN A 77 -11.35 -22.72 9.92
C GLN A 77 -11.62 -24.15 10.40
N GLN A 78 -12.69 -24.33 11.18
CA GLN A 78 -13.31 -25.64 11.25
C GLN A 78 -13.71 -25.99 9.82
N SER A 79 -12.97 -26.93 9.25
CA SER A 79 -13.25 -27.59 7.99
C SER A 79 -14.66 -28.17 8.07
N GLN A 80 -15.67 -27.41 7.66
CA GLN A 80 -16.97 -27.99 7.31
C GLN A 80 -16.75 -28.73 5.99
N LYS A 81 -16.41 -30.00 6.14
CA LYS A 81 -16.46 -31.04 5.12
C LYS A 81 -17.82 -30.96 4.43
N PRO A 82 -17.92 -30.78 3.10
CA PRO A 82 -19.19 -30.94 2.42
C PRO A 82 -19.57 -32.43 2.48
N GLU A 83 -20.58 -32.74 3.29
CA GLU A 83 -21.24 -34.03 3.25
C GLU A 83 -21.95 -34.16 1.89
N LYS A 84 -21.45 -35.08 1.07
CA LYS A 84 -22.22 -35.68 -0.02
C LYS A 84 -23.38 -36.45 0.62
N THR A 85 -24.58 -35.93 0.51
CA THR A 85 -25.78 -36.77 0.49
C THR A 85 -26.19 -36.97 -0.96
N SER A 86 -25.80 -38.12 -1.51
CA SER A 86 -26.59 -38.76 -2.54
C SER A 86 -27.93 -39.16 -1.92
N ASN A 87 -29.03 -38.96 -2.65
CA ASN A 87 -29.92 -40.02 -3.08
C ASN A 87 -31.13 -39.40 -3.79
N GLY A 88 -31.40 -39.91 -4.98
CA GLY A 88 -32.48 -39.42 -5.83
C GLY A 88 -33.85 -39.91 -5.38
N ALA A 89 -34.87 -39.18 -5.84
CA ALA A 89 -36.21 -39.68 -6.05
C ALA A 89 -36.85 -38.90 -7.21
N THR A 90 -37.55 -39.66 -8.03
CA THR A 90 -38.13 -39.43 -9.36
C THR A 90 -39.34 -38.50 -9.40
N SER A 91 -39.70 -38.09 -10.65
CA SER A 91 -40.99 -37.57 -11.15
C SER A 91 -41.42 -36.19 -10.61
N GLU A 92 -41.99 -35.25 -11.38
CA GLU A 92 -42.84 -35.34 -12.55
C GLU A 92 -42.95 -33.96 -13.25
N VAL A 93 -43.10 -33.95 -14.57
CA VAL A 93 -43.36 -32.77 -15.41
C VAL A 93 -44.86 -32.47 -15.41
N LYS A 94 -45.27 -31.21 -15.16
CA LYS A 94 -46.49 -30.60 -15.72
C LYS A 94 -46.61 -29.10 -15.43
N LYS A 95 -46.50 -28.26 -16.46
CA LYS A 95 -47.63 -27.49 -17.03
C LYS A 95 -47.22 -26.84 -18.34
#